data_AF-A0A3S1N3F4-F1
#
_entry.id   AF-A0A3S1N3F4-F1
#
_cell.length_a   1.000
_cell.length_b   1.000
_cell.length_c   1.000
_cell.angle_alpha   90.00
_cell.angle_beta   90.00
_cell.angle_gamma   90.00
#
_symmetry.space_group_name_H-M   'P 1'
#
loop_
_entity.id
_entity.type
_entity.pdbx_description
1 polymer ?
#
loop_
_entity_poly.entity_id
_entity_poly.type
_entity_poly.pdbx_seq_one_letter_code
_entity_poly.pdbx_strand_id
1 'polypeptide(L)'
;SDAPAANETVAGVGFLGKAVSGVAPKDLKPLADAGKKTVGSGVVVFVGAGEDNKASVVVAVTEDLTGRFSAIDLVRVASAALGGQGGGGRPDMAQAGGPDASKADDAIAAVRAALEAA
;
A
#
# COMPACT_ATOMS: atom_id res chain seq x y z
N SER A 1 -11.64 -16.77 -2.06
CA SER A 1 -10.63 -15.76 -2.45
C SER A 1 -9.87 -15.41 -1.19
N ASP A 2 -8.59 -15.76 -1.16
CA ASP A 2 -7.76 -15.75 0.03
C ASP A 2 -7.44 -14.30 0.38
N ALA A 3 -8.23 -13.70 1.28
CA ALA A 3 -7.89 -12.41 1.84
C ALA A 3 -6.57 -12.59 2.61
N PRO A 4 -5.54 -11.75 2.40
CA PRO A 4 -4.28 -11.92 3.11
C PRO A 4 -4.57 -11.96 4.60
N ALA A 5 -4.11 -13.05 5.23
CA ALA A 5 -4.26 -13.26 6.66
C ALA A 5 -3.74 -12.02 7.38
N ALA A 6 -4.41 -11.63 8.47
CA ALA A 6 -4.05 -10.44 9.25
C ALA A 6 -2.59 -10.44 9.79
N ASN A 7 -1.83 -11.52 9.55
CA ASN A 7 -0.49 -11.81 10.06
C ASN A 7 0.48 -12.26 8.95
N GLU A 8 0.37 -11.76 7.72
CA GLU A 8 1.39 -12.04 6.70
C GLU A 8 2.75 -11.43 7.11
N THR A 9 3.83 -12.17 6.91
CA THR A 9 5.20 -11.70 7.11
C THR A 9 5.96 -11.77 5.80
N VAL A 10 6.61 -10.67 5.43
CA VAL A 10 7.41 -10.54 4.20
C VAL A 10 8.75 -9.95 4.57
N ALA A 11 9.85 -10.57 4.15
CA ALA A 11 11.21 -10.13 4.46
C ALA A 11 11.46 -9.86 5.98
N GLY A 12 10.81 -10.66 6.83
CA GLY A 12 10.91 -10.58 8.30
C GLY A 12 10.08 -9.47 8.97
N VAL A 13 9.22 -8.75 8.23
CA VAL A 13 8.35 -7.71 8.78
C VAL A 13 6.88 -8.00 8.51
N GLY A 14 5.97 -7.43 9.31
CA GLY A 14 4.53 -7.57 9.07
C GLY A 14 4.11 -6.92 7.75
N PHE A 15 3.16 -7.53 7.05
CA PHE A 15 2.60 -7.00 5.82
C PHE A 15 1.07 -7.06 5.84
N LEU A 16 0.44 -5.98 5.40
CA LEU A 16 -1.02 -5.90 5.26
C LEU A 16 -1.38 -5.19 3.95
N GLY A 17 -1.71 -5.96 2.92
CA GLY A 17 -2.19 -5.46 1.64
C GLY A 17 -3.69 -5.68 1.45
N LYS A 18 -4.49 -4.66 1.12
CA LYS A 18 -5.92 -4.85 0.80
C LYS A 18 -6.43 -3.90 -0.29
N ALA A 19 -7.24 -4.43 -1.20
CA ALA A 19 -8.16 -3.63 -2.00
C ALA A 19 -9.39 -3.26 -1.14
N VAL A 20 -9.78 -1.99 -1.13
CA VAL A 20 -10.89 -1.46 -0.34
C VAL A 20 -11.91 -0.77 -1.23
N SER A 21 -13.19 -1.09 -1.03
CA SER A 21 -14.31 -0.54 -1.79
C SER A 21 -15.01 0.56 -0.99
N GLY A 22 -15.51 1.60 -1.67
CA GLY A 22 -16.30 2.66 -1.04
C GLY A 22 -15.50 3.59 -0.12
N VAL A 23 -14.16 3.57 -0.21
CA VAL A 23 -13.27 4.43 0.57
C VAL A 23 -12.78 5.57 -0.32
N ALA A 24 -13.07 6.81 0.07
CA ALA A 24 -12.58 7.96 -0.66
C ALA A 24 -11.05 8.07 -0.51
N PRO A 25 -10.32 8.61 -1.51
CA PRO A 25 -8.86 8.71 -1.46
C PRO A 25 -8.32 9.41 -0.21
N LYS A 26 -9.05 10.41 0.32
CA LYS A 26 -8.68 11.13 1.56
C LYS A 26 -8.70 10.25 2.82
N ASP A 27 -9.49 9.18 2.81
CA ASP A 27 -9.73 8.31 3.97
C ASP A 27 -8.79 7.11 4.00
N LEU A 28 -8.00 6.90 2.93
CA LEU A 28 -7.01 5.83 2.84
C LEU A 28 -5.89 5.98 3.88
N LYS A 29 -5.39 7.20 4.12
CA LYS A 29 -4.31 7.44 5.10
C LYS A 29 -4.73 7.09 6.54
N PRO A 30 -5.87 7.59 7.07
CA PRO A 30 -6.38 7.14 8.36
C PRO A 30 -6.55 5.62 8.45
N LEU A 31 -7.01 4.98 7.37
CA LEU A 31 -7.17 3.53 7.34
C LEU A 31 -5.82 2.81 7.42
N ALA A 32 -4.81 3.27 6.67
CA ALA A 32 -3.46 2.71 6.71
C ALA A 32 -2.77 2.89 8.07
N ASP A 33 -3.00 4.02 8.75
CA ASP A 33 -2.54 4.23 10.12
C ASP A 33 -3.20 3.25 11.12
N ALA A 34 -4.49 2.95 10.95
CA ALA A 34 -5.14 1.88 11.72
C ALA A 34 -4.54 0.51 11.39
N GLY A 35 -4.24 0.24 10.13
CA GLY A 35 -3.54 -0.98 9.70
C GLY A 35 -2.17 -1.14 10.35
N LYS A 36 -1.39 -0.06 10.50
CA LYS A 36 -0.09 -0.09 11.19
C LYS A 36 -0.23 -0.58 12.63
N LYS A 37 -1.29 -0.15 13.33
CA LYS A 37 -1.58 -0.62 14.70
C LYS A 37 -1.91 -2.11 14.76
N THR A 38 -2.52 -2.66 13.70
CA THR A 38 -2.84 -4.09 13.61
C THR A 38 -1.58 -4.93 13.40
N VAL A 39 -0.66 -4.50 12.52
CA VAL A 39 0.57 -5.27 12.22
C VAL A 39 1.68 -5.05 13.25
N GLY A 40 1.61 -3.99 14.06
CA GLY A 40 2.64 -3.64 15.05
C GLY A 40 3.87 -3.01 14.39
N SER A 41 4.76 -3.84 13.84
CA SER A 41 5.91 -3.45 13.03
C SER A 41 5.75 -4.01 11.62
N GLY A 42 5.69 -3.15 10.60
CA GLY A 42 5.41 -3.60 9.24
C GLY A 42 5.08 -2.54 8.20
N VAL A 43 4.60 -3.02 7.06
CA VAL A 43 4.19 -2.24 5.89
C VAL A 43 2.73 -2.51 5.57
N VAL A 44 1.97 -1.44 5.34
CA VAL A 44 0.54 -1.49 5.00
C VAL A 44 0.32 -0.88 3.63
N VAL A 45 -0.47 -1.54 2.79
CA VAL A 45 -0.82 -1.10 1.43
C VAL A 45 -2.32 -1.19 1.26
N PHE A 46 -2.99 -0.07 1.00
CA PHE A 46 -4.41 -0.08 0.65
C PHE A 46 -4.67 0.57 -0.68
N VAL A 47 -5.42 -0.13 -1.53
CA VAL A 47 -5.83 0.35 -2.86
C VAL A 47 -7.34 0.58 -2.85
N GLY A 48 -7.76 1.82 -3.04
CA GLY A 48 -9.17 2.19 -3.20
C GLY A 48 -9.55 2.32 -4.67
N ALA A 49 -10.73 1.80 -5.04
CA ALA A 49 -11.36 2.04 -6.34
C ALA A 49 -12.32 3.24 -6.26
N GLY A 50 -12.09 4.27 -7.09
CA GLY A 50 -12.99 5.40 -7.26
C GLY A 50 -14.07 5.17 -8.32
N GLU A 51 -15.02 6.11 -8.42
CA GLU A 51 -16.21 5.99 -9.27
C GLU A 51 -15.91 5.86 -10.78
N ASP A 52 -14.76 6.39 -11.25
CA ASP A 52 -14.34 6.36 -12.66
C ASP A 52 -13.39 5.18 -13.02
N ASN A 53 -13.37 4.10 -12.24
CA ASN A 53 -12.34 3.05 -12.30
C ASN A 53 -10.90 3.55 -12.01
N LYS A 54 -10.75 4.78 -11.51
CA LYS A 54 -9.45 5.32 -11.07
C LYS A 54 -9.08 4.72 -9.72
N ALA A 55 -7.84 4.24 -9.62
CA ALA A 55 -7.29 3.72 -8.39
C ALA A 55 -6.62 4.83 -7.57
N SER A 56 -6.76 4.75 -6.25
CA SER A 56 -5.90 5.47 -5.30
C SER A 56 -5.20 4.46 -4.42
N VAL A 57 -3.93 4.69 -4.10
CA VAL A 57 -3.15 3.78 -3.26
C VAL A 57 -2.42 4.55 -2.17
N VAL A 58 -2.41 4.01 -0.97
CA VAL A 58 -1.60 4.48 0.14
C VAL A 58 -0.64 3.36 0.57
N VAL A 59 0.59 3.74 0.89
CA VAL A 59 1.54 2.87 1.59
C VAL A 59 1.94 3.53 2.89
N ALA A 60 1.91 2.77 3.98
CA ALA A 60 2.39 3.19 5.28
C ALA A 60 3.46 2.23 5.79
N VAL A 61 4.52 2.77 6.39
CA VAL A 61 5.62 2.03 6.99
C VAL A 61 5.68 2.43 8.47
N THR A 62 5.86 1.48 9.37
CA THR A 62 6.05 1.78 10.80
C THR A 62 7.39 2.49 11.03
N GLU A 63 7.46 3.35 12.03
CA GLU A 63 8.59 4.27 12.22
C GLU A 63 9.94 3.55 12.32
N ASP A 64 9.97 2.40 13.00
CA ASP A 64 11.13 1.52 13.18
C ASP A 64 11.67 0.94 11.87
N LEU A 65 10.86 0.91 10.82
CA LEU A 65 11.22 0.36 9.51
C LEU A 65 11.55 1.44 8.46
N THR A 66 11.36 2.72 8.77
CA THR A 66 11.59 3.81 7.79
C THR A 66 13.05 3.96 7.35
N GLY A 67 14.00 3.41 8.12
CA GLY A 67 15.41 3.32 7.71
C GLY A 67 15.71 2.20 6.71
N ARG A 68 14.79 1.23 6.55
CA ARG A 68 14.91 0.08 5.64
C ARG A 68 13.97 0.19 4.44
N PHE A 69 12.75 0.69 4.66
CA PHE A 69 11.71 0.81 3.65
C PHE A 69 11.20 2.25 3.55
N SER A 70 11.02 2.73 2.32
CA SER A 70 10.50 4.06 2.01
C SER A 70 9.08 3.94 1.49
N ALA A 71 8.10 4.50 2.20
CA ALA A 71 6.71 4.51 1.73
C ALA A 71 6.57 5.20 0.36
N ILE A 72 7.41 6.20 0.08
CA ILE A 72 7.43 6.93 -1.20
C ILE A 72 7.82 5.99 -2.35
N ASP A 73 8.84 5.17 -2.15
CA ASP A 73 9.31 4.27 -3.21
C ASP A 73 8.34 3.11 -3.41
N LEU A 74 7.82 2.55 -2.33
CA LEU A 74 6.81 1.49 -2.38
C LEU A 74 5.50 1.97 -3.02
N VAL A 75 5.03 3.19 -2.73
CA VAL A 75 3.79 3.70 -3.35
C VAL A 75 3.97 3.98 -4.85
N ARG A 76 5.19 4.30 -5.30
CA ARG A 76 5.51 4.44 -6.73
C ARG A 76 5.50 3.09 -7.44
N VAL A 77 6.00 2.03 -6.80
CA VAL A 77 5.88 0.64 -7.30
C VAL A 77 4.40 0.28 -7.47
N ALA A 78 3.57 0.56 -6.46
CA ALA A 78 2.13 0.33 -6.55
C ALA A 78 1.47 1.15 -7.66
N SER A 79 1.80 2.45 -7.76
CA SER A 79 1.25 3.34 -8.80
C SER A 79 1.59 2.83 -10.21
N ALA A 80 2.83 2.37 -10.43
CA ALA A 80 3.24 1.84 -11.73
C ALA A 80 2.42 0.61 -12.14
N ALA A 81 2.14 -0.31 -11.21
CA ALA A 81 1.28 -1.45 -11.47
C ALA A 81 -0.16 -1.03 -11.85
N LEU A 82 -0.66 0.05 -11.24
CA LEU A 82 -1.96 0.66 -11.58
C LEU A 82 -1.94 1.47 -12.90
N GLY A 83 -0.79 1.56 -13.58
CA GLY A 83 -0.60 2.39 -14.78
C GLY A 83 -0.38 3.88 -14.51
N GLY A 84 -0.17 4.27 -13.25
CA GLY A 84 0.20 5.62 -12.85
C GLY A 84 1.70 5.89 -12.99
N GLN A 85 2.12 7.15 -12.76
CA GLN A 85 3.49 7.60 -13.00
C GLN A 85 4.12 8.34 -11.81
N GLY A 86 3.51 8.30 -10.62
CA GLY A 86 3.93 9.19 -9.54
C GLY A 86 3.49 8.72 -8.15
N GLY A 87 3.82 9.54 -7.17
CA GLY A 87 3.56 9.25 -5.77
C GLY A 87 4.44 10.11 -4.88
N GLY A 88 3.89 10.50 -3.73
CA GLY A 88 4.59 11.38 -2.81
C GLY A 88 4.02 11.33 -1.40
N GLY A 89 4.76 11.92 -0.48
CA GLY A 89 4.44 11.91 0.94
C GLY A 89 5.71 12.00 1.77
N ARG A 90 5.71 11.26 2.87
CA ARG A 90 6.81 11.15 3.82
C ARG A 90 7.36 9.70 3.82
N PRO A 91 8.54 9.46 4.40
CA PRO A 91 9.11 8.11 4.48
C PRO A 91 8.19 7.08 5.17
N ASP A 92 7.36 7.50 6.13
CA ASP A 92 6.43 6.67 6.88
C ASP A 92 5.04 6.50 6.22
N MET A 93 4.70 7.37 5.27
CA MET A 93 3.36 7.44 4.70
C MET A 93 3.37 8.19 3.36
N ALA A 94 2.95 7.51 2.30
CA ALA A 94 2.87 8.10 0.96
C ALA A 94 1.60 7.67 0.22
N GLN A 95 1.20 8.48 -0.75
CA GLN A 95 -0.01 8.25 -1.53
C GLN A 95 0.26 8.49 -3.02
N ALA A 96 -0.43 7.70 -3.85
CA ALA A 96 -0.45 7.81 -5.29
C ALA A 96 -1.81 7.36 -5.86
N GLY A 97 -1.87 7.19 -7.17
CA GLY A 97 -3.00 6.60 -7.88
C GLY A 97 -2.60 6.10 -9.25
N GLY A 98 -3.59 5.60 -9.98
CA GLY A 98 -3.44 5.15 -11.36
C GLY A 98 -4.80 5.09 -12.07
N PRO A 99 -4.82 5.00 -13.39
CA PRO A 99 -6.06 4.97 -14.17
C PRO A 99 -6.85 3.66 -14.05
N ASP A 100 -6.28 2.60 -13.45
CA ASP A 100 -6.88 1.27 -13.52
C ASP A 100 -6.99 0.58 -12.15
N ALA A 101 -8.17 0.68 -11.54
CA ALA A 101 -8.50 0.02 -10.28
C ALA A 101 -8.68 -1.49 -10.40
N SER A 102 -8.81 -2.04 -11.61
CA SER A 102 -8.85 -3.50 -11.80
C SER A 102 -7.50 -4.18 -11.47
N LYS A 103 -6.41 -3.40 -11.44
CA LYS A 103 -5.05 -3.85 -11.10
C LYS A 103 -4.71 -3.67 -9.62
N ALA A 104 -5.71 -3.56 -8.74
CA ALA A 104 -5.48 -3.37 -7.31
C ALA A 104 -4.64 -4.50 -6.70
N ASP A 105 -4.94 -5.76 -7.05
CA ASP A 105 -4.20 -6.91 -6.56
C ASP A 105 -2.76 -6.95 -7.11
N ASP A 106 -2.56 -6.58 -8.38
CA ASP A 106 -1.23 -6.45 -8.98
C ASP A 106 -0.38 -5.39 -8.25
N ALA A 107 -1.00 -4.26 -7.87
CA ALA A 107 -0.32 -3.21 -7.13
C ALA A 107 0.10 -3.65 -5.72
N ILE A 108 -0.75 -4.42 -5.04
CA ILE A 108 -0.43 -5.01 -3.72
C ILE A 108 0.70 -6.03 -3.87
N ALA A 109 0.61 -6.92 -4.86
CA ALA A 109 1.64 -7.91 -5.15
C ALA A 109 2.99 -7.27 -5.52
N ALA A 110 2.97 -6.16 -6.26
CA ALA A 110 4.18 -5.42 -6.62
C ALA A 110 4.89 -4.84 -5.39
N VAL A 111 4.15 -4.28 -4.44
CA VAL A 111 4.74 -3.81 -3.17
C VAL A 111 5.30 -4.97 -2.37
N ARG A 112 4.55 -6.07 -2.26
CA ARG A 112 5.00 -7.29 -1.58
C ARG A 112 6.33 -7.79 -2.16
N ALA A 113 6.43 -7.89 -3.49
CA ALA A 113 7.66 -8.30 -4.17
C ALA A 113 8.83 -7.32 -3.94
N ALA A 114 8.55 -6.01 -3.89
CA ALA A 114 9.56 -5.00 -3.57
C ALA A 114 10.13 -5.15 -2.15
N LEU A 115 9.32 -5.60 -1.18
CA LEU A 115 9.81 -5.93 0.16
C LEU A 115 10.71 -7.16 0.18
N GLU A 116 10.38 -8.20 -0.60
CA GLU A 116 11.20 -9.43 -0.70
C GLU A 116 12.58 -9.19 -1.31
N ALA A 117 12.71 -8.18 -2.18
CA ALA A 117 13.94 -7.85 -2.88
C ALA A 117 14.90 -6.92 -2.11
N ALA A 118 14.53 -6.46 -0.90
CA ALA A 118 15.23 -5.43 -0.12
C ALA A 118 15.81 -5.94 1.21
#